data_AF-G9KM76-F1
#
_entry.id   AF-G9KM76-F1
#
_cell.length_a   1.000
_cell.length_b   1.000
_cell.length_c   1.000
_cell.angle_alpha   90.00
_cell.angle_beta   90.00
_cell.angle_gamma   90.00
#
_symmetry.space_group_name_H-M   'P 1'
#
loop_
_entity.id
_entity.type
_entity.pdbx_description
1 polymer ?
#
loop_
_entity_poly.entity_id
_entity_poly.type
_entity_poly.pdbx_seq_one_letter_code
_entity_poly.pdbx_strand_id
1 'polypeptide(L)'
;MILKFFDMFLKLKDLTSSDTFKEYDPDGKGVISKRDFHKAMESHKHYTQSETEFLLSCAETDENETLDYEEFANRFQEPARDIGFNVAVLLTNLSEHVPHDPRLRTFLELAESILEYFRPYLGRIEIMGASRRIERIYFEISETNRMQWEMPQ
;
A
#
# COMPACT_ATOMS: atom_id res chain seq x y z
N MET A 1 -9.49 0.39 12.09
CA MET A 1 -8.45 -0.58 12.49
C MET A 1 -7.88 -1.28 11.25
N ILE A 2 -8.69 -1.95 10.43
CA ILE A 2 -8.23 -2.65 9.22
C ILE A 2 -7.66 -1.70 8.14
N LEU A 3 -8.35 -0.60 7.80
CA LEU A 3 -7.85 0.35 6.79
C LEU A 3 -6.51 0.99 7.21
N LYS A 4 -6.39 1.39 8.48
CA LYS A 4 -5.12 1.89 9.03
C LYS A 4 -3.98 0.87 8.94
N PHE A 5 -4.29 -0.41 9.15
CA PHE A 5 -3.30 -1.48 9.02
C PHE A 5 -2.75 -1.53 7.58
N PHE A 6 -3.62 -1.61 6.57
CA PHE A 6 -3.17 -1.60 5.17
C PHE A 6 -2.41 -0.32 4.83
N ASP A 7 -2.92 0.83 5.24
CA ASP A 7 -2.26 2.12 5.02
C ASP A 7 -0.82 2.14 5.54
N MET A 8 -0.57 1.66 6.77
CA MET A 8 0.78 1.62 7.36
C MET A 8 1.75 0.78 6.53
N PHE A 9 1.33 -0.41 6.08
CA PHE A 9 2.21 -1.38 5.40
C PHE A 9 2.34 -1.13 3.89
N LEU A 10 1.34 -0.53 3.24
CA LEU A 10 1.46 -0.13 1.84
C LEU A 10 2.50 1.00 1.69
N LYS A 11 2.49 1.96 2.61
CA LYS A 11 3.49 3.05 2.67
C LYS A 11 4.91 2.56 2.98
N LEU A 12 5.06 1.38 3.57
CA LEU A 12 6.36 0.87 4.01
C LEU A 12 7.30 0.63 2.83
N LYS A 13 6.77 0.15 1.69
CA LYS A 13 7.56 -0.04 0.47
C LYS A 13 8.03 1.29 -0.13
N ASP A 14 7.17 2.31 -0.08
CA ASP A 14 7.53 3.65 -0.56
C ASP A 14 8.63 4.28 0.30
N LEU A 15 8.57 4.07 1.62
CA LEU A 15 9.62 4.46 2.56
C LEU A 15 10.95 3.77 2.23
N THR A 16 10.97 2.42 2.23
CA THR A 16 12.22 1.65 2.09
C THR A 16 12.85 1.76 0.70
N SER A 17 12.06 2.10 -0.32
CA SER A 17 12.54 2.31 -1.68
C SER A 17 13.08 3.72 -1.93
N SER A 18 12.81 4.68 -1.04
CA SER A 18 13.20 6.08 -1.19
C SER A 18 14.71 6.29 -1.12
N ASP A 19 15.23 7.25 -1.90
CA ASP A 19 16.68 7.55 -1.92
C ASP A 19 17.19 7.97 -0.54
N THR A 20 16.40 8.74 0.22
CA THR A 20 16.75 9.16 1.59
C THR A 20 16.83 7.97 2.55
N PHE A 21 15.98 6.94 2.40
CA PHE A 21 16.08 5.74 3.23
C PHE A 21 17.33 4.94 2.89
N LYS A 22 17.69 4.86 1.60
CA LYS A 22 18.89 4.13 1.14
C LYS A 22 20.20 4.74 1.65
N GLU A 23 20.22 6.00 2.10
CA GLU A 23 21.39 6.59 2.76
C GLU A 23 21.77 5.87 4.07
N TYR A 24 20.82 5.19 4.72
CA TYR A 24 21.07 4.39 5.92
C TYR A 24 21.69 3.02 5.63
N ASP A 25 21.60 2.53 4.39
CA ASP A 25 22.21 1.28 3.90
C ASP A 25 23.00 1.54 2.61
N PRO A 26 24.16 2.22 2.71
CA PRO A 26 24.95 2.57 1.53
C PRO A 26 25.52 1.36 0.78
N ASP A 27 25.63 0.22 1.47
CA ASP A 27 26.13 -1.03 0.92
C ASP A 27 25.02 -1.88 0.28
N GLY A 28 23.75 -1.52 0.47
CA GLY A 28 22.59 -2.24 -0.07
C GLY A 28 22.49 -3.67 0.44
N LYS A 29 22.75 -3.88 1.73
CA LYS A 29 22.72 -5.19 2.38
C LYS A 29 21.31 -5.64 2.77
N GLY A 30 20.33 -4.74 2.76
CA GLY A 30 18.96 -5.01 3.20
C GLY A 30 18.78 -4.92 4.73
N VAL A 31 19.81 -4.48 5.45
CA VAL A 31 19.82 -4.46 6.92
C VAL A 31 20.25 -3.09 7.46
N ILE A 32 19.57 -2.58 8.48
CA ILE A 32 19.93 -1.35 9.19
C ILE A 32 19.70 -1.49 10.69
N SER A 33 20.26 -0.59 11.51
CA SER A 33 19.95 -0.61 12.94
C SER A 33 18.49 -0.21 13.21
N LYS A 34 17.87 -0.78 14.25
CA LYS A 34 16.50 -0.39 14.65
C LYS A 34 16.36 1.12 14.90
N ARG A 35 17.42 1.74 15.42
CA ARG A 35 17.49 3.18 15.67
C ARG A 35 17.48 3.99 14.37
N ASP A 36 18.17 3.53 13.34
CA ASP A 36 18.22 4.22 12.05
C ASP A 36 16.90 4.05 11.30
N PHE A 37 16.28 2.87 11.38
CA PHE A 37 14.91 2.66 10.89
C PHE A 37 13.91 3.63 11.55
N HIS A 38 13.98 3.79 12.88
CA HIS A 38 13.15 4.76 13.61
C HIS A 38 13.35 6.19 13.09
N LYS A 39 14.60 6.64 12.95
CA LYS A 39 14.93 7.97 12.41
C LYS A 39 14.41 8.16 10.99
N ALA A 40 14.56 7.14 10.15
CA ALA A 40 14.09 7.19 8.77
C ALA A 40 12.56 7.39 8.73
N MET A 41 11.81 6.65 9.55
CA MET A 41 10.35 6.80 9.67
C MET A 41 9.93 8.20 10.16
N GLU A 42 10.60 8.73 11.19
CA GLU A 42 10.33 10.09 11.70
C GLU A 42 10.64 11.17 10.65
N SER A 43 11.74 11.00 9.90
CA SER A 43 12.15 11.95 8.86
C SER A 43 11.19 11.99 7.67
N HIS A 44 10.58 10.85 7.35
CA HIS A 44 9.68 10.71 6.20
C HIS A 44 8.30 11.36 6.44
N LYS A 45 7.91 11.64 7.70
CA LYS A 45 6.68 12.35 8.09
C LYS A 45 5.35 11.77 7.59
N HIS A 46 5.34 10.55 7.10
CA HIS A 46 4.13 9.83 6.65
C HIS A 46 3.49 8.93 7.71
N TYR A 47 4.15 8.81 8.87
CA TYR A 47 3.73 8.02 10.02
C TYR A 47 3.53 8.90 11.25
N THR A 48 2.50 8.62 12.03
CA THR A 48 2.37 9.15 13.39
C THR A 48 3.30 8.42 14.35
N GLN A 49 3.63 9.04 15.49
CA GLN A 49 4.47 8.40 16.50
C GLN A 49 3.95 7.02 16.93
N SER A 50 2.64 6.87 17.14
CA SER A 50 2.04 5.59 17.51
C SER A 50 2.14 4.53 16.41
N GLU A 51 2.11 4.93 15.13
CA GLU A 51 2.27 4.00 14.01
C GLU A 51 3.73 3.57 13.87
N THR A 52 4.66 4.51 14.08
CA THR A 52 6.10 4.21 14.13
C THR A 52 6.44 3.23 15.25
N GLU A 53 5.95 3.49 16.47
CA GLU A 53 6.13 2.59 17.62
C GLU A 53 5.52 1.20 17.36
N PHE A 54 4.34 1.15 16.75
CA PHE A 54 3.71 -0.10 16.36
C PHE A 54 4.55 -0.88 15.35
N LEU A 55 5.01 -0.25 14.26
CA LEU A 55 5.82 -0.90 13.23
C LEU A 55 7.17 -1.38 13.81
N LEU A 56 7.81 -0.59 14.67
CA LEU A 56 9.01 -1.00 15.40
C LEU A 56 8.77 -2.17 16.36
N SER A 57 7.56 -2.33 16.89
CA SER A 57 7.21 -3.48 17.73
C SER A 57 7.00 -4.75 16.91
N CYS A 58 6.61 -4.62 15.64
CA CYS A 58 6.49 -5.74 14.70
C CYS A 58 7.84 -6.15 14.09
N ALA A 59 8.82 -5.23 14.07
CA ALA A 59 10.15 -5.45 13.57
C ALA A 59 10.98 -6.30 14.53
N GLU A 60 11.30 -7.52 14.10
CA GLU A 60 12.22 -8.43 14.77
C GLU A 60 13.66 -7.95 14.54
N THR A 61 14.49 -7.99 15.57
CA THR A 61 15.92 -7.67 15.47
C THR A 61 16.76 -8.86 15.90
N ASP A 62 17.95 -8.96 15.32
CA ASP A 62 18.94 -9.94 15.74
C ASP A 62 19.62 -9.54 17.08
N GLU A 63 20.63 -10.31 17.48
CA GLU A 63 21.41 -10.08 18.70
C GLU A 63 22.16 -8.73 18.71
N ASN A 64 22.36 -8.10 17.55
CA ASN A 64 23.08 -6.83 17.39
C ASN A 64 22.15 -5.62 17.23
N GLU A 65 20.84 -5.78 17.48
CA GLU A 65 19.80 -4.76 17.23
C GLU A 65 19.70 -4.33 15.76
N THR A 66 20.11 -5.19 14.84
CA THR A 66 19.96 -5.01 13.40
C THR A 66 18.62 -5.58 12.92
N LEU A 67 17.98 -4.84 12.03
CA LEU A 67 16.70 -5.15 11.40
C LEU A 67 16.94 -5.42 9.92
N ASP A 68 16.48 -6.59 9.44
CA ASP A 68 16.31 -6.85 8.02
C ASP A 68 15.05 -6.13 7.53
N TYR A 69 15.24 -4.95 6.94
CA TYR A 69 14.12 -4.12 6.53
C TYR A 69 13.49 -4.62 5.23
N GLU A 70 14.23 -5.36 4.39
CA GLU A 70 13.71 -5.95 3.16
C GLU A 70 12.79 -7.12 3.49
N GLU A 71 13.22 -8.04 4.35
CA GLU A 71 12.39 -9.13 4.85
C GLU A 71 11.16 -8.58 5.57
N PHE A 72 11.35 -7.59 6.45
CA PHE A 72 10.23 -6.95 7.15
C PHE A 72 9.24 -6.31 6.17
N ALA A 73 9.70 -5.53 5.20
CA ALA A 73 8.82 -4.92 4.20
C ALA A 73 8.09 -5.98 3.37
N ASN A 74 8.79 -6.99 2.87
CA ASN A 74 8.21 -8.03 2.02
C ASN A 74 7.16 -8.87 2.78
N ARG A 75 7.46 -9.26 4.03
CA ARG A 75 6.59 -10.08 4.88
C ARG A 75 5.22 -9.46 5.10
N PHE A 76 5.15 -8.12 5.22
CA PHE A 76 3.89 -7.43 5.49
C PHE A 76 3.28 -6.76 4.27
N GLN A 77 4.08 -6.34 3.29
CA GLN A 77 3.57 -5.61 2.12
C GLN A 77 2.87 -6.53 1.13
N GLU A 78 3.36 -7.75 0.86
CA GLU A 78 2.68 -8.66 -0.09
C GLU A 78 1.26 -9.02 0.39
N PRO A 79 1.04 -9.49 1.63
CA PRO A 79 -0.30 -9.78 2.11
C PRO A 79 -1.19 -8.53 2.19
N ALA A 80 -0.60 -7.37 2.54
CA ALA A 80 -1.31 -6.10 2.57
C ALA A 80 -1.74 -5.65 1.17
N ARG A 81 -0.92 -5.89 0.15
CA ARG A 81 -1.21 -5.55 -1.24
C ARG A 81 -2.39 -6.38 -1.77
N ASP A 82 -2.35 -7.69 -1.58
CA ASP A 82 -3.35 -8.60 -2.12
C ASP A 82 -4.74 -8.37 -1.51
N ILE A 83 -4.81 -8.22 -0.18
CA ILE A 83 -6.09 -7.95 0.49
C ILE A 83 -6.51 -6.50 0.25
N GLY A 84 -5.55 -5.57 0.27
CA GLY A 84 -5.78 -4.15 0.04
C GLY A 84 -6.44 -3.86 -1.30
N PHE A 85 -6.03 -4.55 -2.37
CA PHE A 85 -6.61 -4.38 -3.69
C PHE A 85 -8.10 -4.74 -3.70
N ASN A 86 -8.48 -5.87 -3.10
CA ASN A 86 -9.88 -6.29 -3.01
C ASN A 86 -10.74 -5.31 -2.18
N VAL A 87 -10.16 -4.74 -1.12
CA VAL A 87 -10.81 -3.68 -0.33
C VAL A 87 -11.02 -2.42 -1.18
N ALA A 88 -10.01 -2.00 -1.95
CA ALA A 88 -10.11 -0.85 -2.85
C ALA A 88 -11.22 -1.07 -3.90
N VAL A 89 -11.25 -2.23 -4.56
CA VAL A 89 -12.30 -2.61 -5.52
C VAL A 89 -13.68 -2.52 -4.88
N LEU A 90 -13.86 -3.09 -3.68
CA LEU A 90 -15.14 -3.09 -2.99
C LEU A 90 -15.62 -1.66 -2.68
N LEU A 91 -14.72 -0.81 -2.16
CA LEU A 91 -15.06 0.58 -1.82
C LEU A 91 -15.36 1.41 -3.07
N THR A 92 -14.60 1.24 -4.15
CA THR A 92 -14.87 1.89 -5.45
C THR A 92 -16.20 1.43 -6.04
N ASN A 93 -16.49 0.13 -5.98
CA ASN A 93 -17.75 -0.40 -6.48
C ASN A 93 -18.95 0.15 -5.68
N LEU A 94 -18.87 0.14 -4.34
CA LEU A 94 -19.91 0.70 -3.49
C LEU A 94 -20.11 2.20 -3.72
N SER A 95 -19.04 2.97 -3.92
CA SER A 95 -19.13 4.42 -4.12
C SER A 95 -19.78 4.80 -5.45
N GLU A 96 -19.57 3.99 -6.49
CA GLU A 96 -20.19 4.19 -7.80
C GLU A 96 -21.68 3.77 -7.82
N HIS A 97 -22.08 2.79 -6.99
CA HIS A 97 -23.47 2.32 -6.91
C HIS A 97 -24.33 3.04 -5.84
N VAL A 98 -23.71 3.59 -4.80
CA VAL A 98 -24.40 4.26 -3.68
C VAL A 98 -23.76 5.63 -3.36
N PRO A 99 -23.77 6.59 -4.31
CA PRO A 99 -22.96 7.82 -4.21
C PRO A 99 -23.43 8.82 -3.14
N HIS A 100 -24.68 8.73 -2.66
CA HIS A 100 -25.27 9.71 -1.75
C HIS A 100 -25.34 9.25 -0.28
N ASP A 101 -24.70 8.14 0.08
CA ASP A 101 -24.69 7.68 1.47
C ASP A 101 -23.55 8.35 2.27
N PRO A 102 -23.86 9.25 3.23
CA PRO A 102 -22.84 9.94 4.00
C PRO A 102 -22.01 8.98 4.87
N ARG A 103 -22.54 7.80 5.21
CA ARG A 103 -21.80 6.80 5.98
C ARG A 103 -20.64 6.23 5.18
N LEU A 104 -20.86 6.02 3.86
CA LEU A 104 -19.82 5.51 2.96
C LEU A 104 -18.69 6.53 2.78
N ARG A 105 -19.03 7.82 2.73
CA ARG A 105 -18.04 8.90 2.61
C ARG A 105 -16.96 8.84 3.69
N THR A 106 -17.33 8.59 4.94
CA THR A 106 -16.36 8.46 6.03
C THR A 106 -15.36 7.31 5.80
N PHE A 107 -15.80 6.18 5.22
CA PHE A 107 -14.89 5.10 4.88
C PHE A 107 -13.97 5.45 3.71
N LEU A 108 -14.48 6.16 2.71
CA LEU A 108 -13.68 6.61 1.56
C LEU A 108 -12.60 7.60 1.98
N GLU A 109 -12.92 8.55 2.87
CA GLU A 109 -11.95 9.49 3.43
C GLU A 109 -10.85 8.77 4.24
N LEU A 110 -11.21 7.74 5.01
CA LEU A 110 -10.23 6.92 5.74
C LEU A 110 -9.39 5.99 4.85
N ALA A 111 -9.88 5.66 3.64
CA ALA A 111 -9.23 4.77 2.68
C ALA A 111 -8.55 5.52 1.54
N GLU A 112 -8.48 6.85 1.58
CA GLU A 112 -8.01 7.69 0.48
C GLU A 112 -6.63 7.26 -0.05
N SER A 113 -5.67 7.04 0.85
CA SER A 113 -4.33 6.56 0.50
C SER A 113 -4.31 5.18 -0.16
N ILE A 114 -5.15 4.25 0.32
CA ILE A 114 -5.30 2.91 -0.24
C ILE A 114 -5.88 3.01 -1.66
N LEU A 115 -6.93 3.82 -1.83
CA LEU A 115 -7.56 4.04 -3.12
C LEU A 115 -6.61 4.71 -4.12
N GLU A 116 -5.77 5.65 -3.66
CA GLU A 116 -4.75 6.28 -4.49
C GLU A 116 -3.65 5.28 -4.89
N TYR A 117 -3.14 4.50 -3.94
CA TYR A 117 -2.14 3.46 -4.17
C TYR A 117 -2.59 2.45 -5.24
N PHE A 118 -3.85 2.00 -5.18
CA PHE A 118 -4.38 1.00 -6.11
C PHE A 118 -4.97 1.58 -7.40
N ARG A 119 -5.15 2.89 -7.53
CA ARG A 119 -5.68 3.53 -8.73
C ARG A 119 -4.98 3.09 -10.03
N PRO A 120 -3.64 3.05 -10.15
CA PRO A 120 -2.98 2.63 -11.39
C PRO A 120 -3.12 1.12 -11.69
N TYR A 121 -3.51 0.32 -10.69
CA TYR A 121 -3.68 -1.13 -10.80
C TYR A 121 -5.14 -1.54 -10.97
N LEU A 122 -6.10 -0.61 -10.82
CA LEU A 122 -7.53 -0.89 -10.92
C LEU A 122 -8.04 -0.69 -12.35
N GLY A 123 -8.21 -1.80 -13.07
CA GLY A 123 -8.89 -1.83 -14.36
C GLY A 123 -10.40 -1.76 -14.21
N ARG A 124 -11.06 -1.05 -15.13
CA ARG A 124 -12.52 -0.93 -15.19
C ARG A 124 -13.02 -1.02 -16.63
N ILE A 125 -13.92 -1.94 -16.90
CA ILE A 125 -14.62 -2.06 -18.19
C ILE A 125 -16.13 -2.17 -17.98
N GLU A 126 -16.88 -1.85 -19.02
CA GLU A 126 -18.33 -2.01 -19.05
C GLU A 126 -18.71 -2.96 -20.18
N ILE A 127 -19.54 -3.94 -19.87
CA ILE A 127 -20.01 -4.95 -20.82
C ILE A 127 -21.53 -5.08 -20.78
N MET A 128 -22.11 -5.63 -21.85
CA MET A 128 -23.52 -6.00 -21.85
C MET A 128 -23.69 -7.36 -21.17
N GLY A 129 -24.34 -7.39 -20.01
CA GLY A 129 -24.62 -8.62 -19.28
C GLY A 129 -25.73 -9.46 -19.92
N ALA A 130 -25.86 -10.71 -19.49
CA ALA A 130 -26.91 -11.63 -19.95
C ALA A 130 -28.33 -11.08 -19.72
N SER A 131 -28.49 -10.22 -18.70
CA SER A 131 -29.74 -9.52 -18.39
C SER A 131 -30.07 -8.34 -19.32
N ARG A 132 -29.28 -8.11 -20.39
CA ARG A 132 -29.34 -6.93 -21.27
C ARG A 132 -29.20 -5.61 -20.53
N ARG A 133 -28.48 -5.62 -19.41
CA ARG A 133 -28.08 -4.43 -18.66
C ARG A 133 -26.57 -4.26 -18.75
N ILE A 134 -26.13 -3.02 -18.67
CA ILE A 134 -24.70 -2.71 -18.60
C ILE A 134 -24.20 -3.17 -17.23
N GLU A 135 -23.15 -3.98 -17.24
CA GLU A 135 -22.45 -4.47 -16.06
C GLU A 135 -21.02 -3.94 -16.08
N ARG A 136 -20.53 -3.53 -14.92
CA ARG A 136 -19.17 -3.03 -14.74
C ARG A 136 -18.31 -4.11 -14.13
N ILE A 137 -17.14 -4.35 -14.72
CA ILE A 137 -16.18 -5.34 -14.25
C ILE A 137 -14.91 -4.60 -13.82
N TYR A 138 -14.44 -4.92 -12.62
CA TYR A 138 -13.15 -4.49 -12.10
C TYR A 138 -12.18 -5.65 -12.12
N PHE A 139 -10.91 -5.36 -12.40
CA PHE A 139 -9.84 -6.36 -12.44
C PHE A 139 -8.51 -5.71 -12.09
N GLU A 140 -7.55 -6.52 -11.66
CA GLU A 140 -6.18 -6.04 -11.39
C GLU A 140 -5.38 -5.95 -12.69
N ILE A 141 -4.71 -4.82 -12.89
CA ILE A 141 -3.71 -4.62 -13.92
C ILE A 141 -2.35 -4.90 -13.29
N SER A 142 -1.60 -5.88 -13.80
CA SER A 142 -0.26 -6.16 -13.32
C SER A 142 0.71 -5.01 -13.61
N GLU A 143 1.63 -4.76 -12.69
CA GLU A 143 2.70 -3.75 -12.83
C GLU A 143 3.53 -3.94 -14.10
N THR A 144 3.89 -5.19 -14.44
CA THR A 144 4.68 -5.54 -15.63
C THR A 144 3.97 -5.15 -16.93
N ASN A 145 2.70 -5.55 -17.10
CA ASN A 145 1.91 -5.18 -18.28
C ASN A 145 1.74 -3.67 -18.40
N ARG A 146 1.60 -2.95 -17.28
CA ARG A 146 1.49 -1.49 -17.25
C ARG A 146 2.78 -0.83 -17.74
N MET A 147 3.92 -1.21 -17.19
CA MET A 147 5.23 -0.69 -17.60
C MET A 147 5.52 -0.98 -19.08
N GLN A 148 5.21 -2.19 -19.53
CA GLN A 148 5.38 -2.57 -20.93
C GLN A 148 4.52 -1.71 -21.87
N TRP A 149 3.30 -1.37 -21.46
CA TRP A 149 2.40 -0.51 -22.24
C TRP A 149 2.90 0.94 -22.35
N GLU A 150 3.62 1.42 -21.34
CA GLU A 150 4.18 2.79 -21.29
C GLU A 150 5.51 2.94 -22.07
N MET A 151 6.12 1.83 -22.53
CA MET A 151 7.37 1.89 -23.29
C MET A 151 7.17 2.52 -24.69
N PRO A 152 8.09 3.42 -25.12
CA PRO A 152 8.09 3.92 -26.50
C PRO A 152 8.17 2.77 -27.50
N GLN A 153 7.30 2.82 -28.51
CA GLN A 153 7.25 1.83 -29.60
C GLN A 153 8.31 2.11 -30.66
#